data_AF-A0A917E8T8-F1
#
_entry.id   AF-A0A917E8T8-F1
#
_cell.length_a   1.000
_cell.length_b   1.000
_cell.length_c   1.000
_cell.angle_alpha   90.00
_cell.angle_beta   90.00
_cell.angle_gamma   90.00
#
_symmetry.space_group_name_H-M   'P 1'
#
loop_
_entity.id
_entity.type
_entity.pdbx_description
1 polymer ?
#
loop_
_entity_poly.entity_id
_entity_poly.type
_entity_poly.pdbx_seq_one_letter_code
_entity_poly.pdbx_strand_id
1 'polypeptide(L)'
;MAAGCGISGGDGKGGSCAAHSVGGIEGVRAGSFSPEMSAWPTDFAGLHGVLQTAIASLKAIDREEFDALAESDTKFAFGTTMMPFTGANFLLSFSQPNFYFHATTAYGILRAQGVKLGKRDFMGIPRIKR
;
A
#
# COMPACT_ATOMS: atom_id res chain seq x y z
N MET A 1 -26.05 -14.03 -12.33
CA MET A 1 -26.22 -12.73 -11.65
C MET A 1 -24.84 -12.16 -11.41
N ALA A 2 -24.44 -11.18 -12.22
CA ALA A 2 -23.18 -10.47 -12.11
C ALA A 2 -23.30 -9.41 -11.01
N ALA A 3 -22.49 -9.51 -9.96
CA ALA A 3 -22.29 -8.42 -9.03
C ALA A 3 -21.14 -7.56 -9.57
N GLY A 4 -21.49 -6.50 -10.29
CA GLY A 4 -20.56 -5.44 -10.64
C GLY A 4 -20.17 -4.68 -9.37
N CYS A 5 -18.92 -4.83 -8.94
CA CYS A 5 -18.24 -3.81 -8.17
C CYS A 5 -17.37 -3.03 -9.16
N GLY A 6 -17.96 -1.99 -9.74
CA GLY A 6 -17.21 -1.05 -10.57
C GLY A 6 -16.31 -0.22 -9.67
N ILE A 7 -15.01 -0.54 -9.66
CA ILE A 7 -13.99 0.44 -9.28
C ILE A 7 -13.55 1.09 -10.59
N SER A 8 -14.09 2.27 -10.83
CA SER A 8 -13.72 3.19 -11.90
C SER A 8 -12.25 3.60 -11.79
N GLY A 9 -11.53 3.58 -12.91
CA GLY A 9 -10.35 4.43 -13.13
C GLY A 9 -9.01 3.78 -12.81
N GLY A 10 -8.43 3.06 -13.78
CA GLY A 10 -7.37 3.60 -14.65
C GLY A 10 -6.11 4.25 -14.08
N ASP A 11 -5.91 4.33 -12.76
CA ASP A 11 -4.76 5.02 -12.17
C ASP A 11 -3.89 3.99 -11.44
N GLY A 12 -2.85 3.51 -12.10
CA GLY A 12 -1.99 2.41 -11.64
C GLY A 12 -1.53 2.52 -10.18
N LYS A 13 -2.32 1.96 -9.25
CA LYS A 13 -1.90 1.65 -7.86
C LYS A 13 -1.10 0.33 -7.83
N GLY A 14 -0.45 -0.03 -8.94
CA GLY A 14 0.23 -1.30 -9.20
C GLY A 14 1.62 -1.36 -8.57
N GLY A 15 1.67 -1.30 -7.24
CA GLY A 15 2.89 -1.40 -6.43
C GLY A 15 2.52 -2.06 -5.11
N SER A 16 3.09 -3.18 -4.66
CA SER A 16 2.59 -3.82 -3.42
C SER A 16 2.81 -2.89 -2.23
N CYS A 17 3.90 -2.10 -2.27
CA CYS A 17 4.13 -1.01 -1.33
C CYS A 17 3.10 0.13 -1.48
N ALA A 18 2.67 0.48 -2.70
CA ALA A 18 1.63 1.49 -2.93
C ALA A 18 0.24 1.00 -2.48
N ALA A 19 -0.09 -0.26 -2.79
CA ALA A 19 -1.31 -0.95 -2.42
C ALA A 19 -1.45 -1.05 -0.90
N HIS A 20 -0.38 -1.37 -0.17
CA HIS A 20 -0.40 -1.45 1.30
C HIS A 20 0.00 -0.13 2.00
N SER A 21 0.11 0.98 1.26
CA SER A 21 0.21 2.32 1.82
C SER A 21 -1.05 3.12 1.50
N VAL A 22 -1.03 3.95 0.46
CA VAL A 22 -2.21 4.75 0.06
C VAL A 22 -3.39 3.85 -0.30
N GLY A 23 -3.17 2.72 -0.97
CA GLY A 23 -4.25 1.79 -1.31
C GLY A 23 -4.94 1.20 -0.08
N GLY A 24 -4.20 0.98 1.01
CA GLY A 24 -4.75 0.50 2.27
C GLY A 24 -5.67 1.54 2.90
N ILE A 25 -5.24 2.81 2.87
CA ILE A 25 -6.04 3.94 3.37
C ILE A 25 -7.32 4.10 2.54
N GLU A 26 -7.23 4.05 1.22
CA GLU A 26 -8.40 4.10 0.34
C GLU A 26 -9.34 2.90 0.59
N GLY A 27 -8.79 1.72 0.87
CA GLY A 27 -9.57 0.54 1.26
C GLY A 27 -10.33 0.74 2.58
N VAL A 28 -9.76 1.45 3.55
CA VAL A 28 -10.47 1.85 4.77
C VAL A 28 -11.57 2.86 4.44
N ARG A 29 -11.27 3.92 3.69
CA ARG A 29 -12.25 4.93 3.24
C ARG A 29 -13.44 4.29 2.51
N ALA A 30 -13.18 3.29 1.69
CA ALA A 30 -14.20 2.56 0.94
C ALA A 30 -14.91 1.45 1.74
N GLY A 31 -14.48 1.18 2.98
CA GLY A 31 -14.98 0.07 3.81
C GLY A 31 -14.65 -1.33 3.26
N SER A 32 -13.77 -1.44 2.28
CA SER A 32 -13.34 -2.70 1.70
C SER A 32 -12.02 -2.55 0.94
N PHE A 33 -11.10 -3.49 1.16
CA PHE A 33 -9.86 -3.65 0.41
C PHE A 33 -9.84 -4.99 -0.32
N SER A 34 -9.43 -4.99 -1.58
CA SER A 34 -9.13 -6.18 -2.38
C SER A 34 -7.77 -5.99 -3.07
N PRO A 35 -6.98 -7.06 -3.26
CA PRO A 35 -5.83 -7.01 -4.16
C PRO A 35 -6.24 -6.54 -5.56
N GLU A 36 -5.43 -5.65 -6.13
CA GLU A 36 -5.54 -5.23 -7.53
C GLU A 36 -4.86 -6.27 -8.42
N MET A 37 -5.57 -6.73 -9.46
CA MET A 37 -5.10 -7.79 -10.37
C MET A 37 -4.73 -7.24 -11.75
N SER A 38 -4.84 -5.93 -11.96
CA SER A 38 -4.38 -5.26 -13.17
C SER A 38 -2.88 -5.45 -13.43
N ALA A 39 -2.50 -5.32 -14.70
CA ALA A 39 -1.12 -5.45 -15.12
C ALA A 39 -0.24 -4.33 -14.54
N TRP A 40 1.01 -4.67 -14.26
CA TRP A 40 1.98 -3.78 -13.64
C TRP A 40 2.81 -3.07 -14.69
N PRO A 41 3.32 -1.85 -14.40
CA PRO A 41 4.31 -1.23 -15.27
C PRO A 41 5.51 -2.15 -15.46
N THR A 42 5.93 -2.34 -16.71
CA THR A 42 7.02 -3.25 -17.08
C THR A 42 8.38 -2.54 -17.19
N ASP A 43 8.43 -1.26 -16.84
CA ASP A 43 9.64 -0.45 -16.85
C ASP A 43 9.84 0.34 -15.54
N PHE A 44 11.07 0.79 -15.31
CA PHE A 44 11.40 1.55 -14.09
C PHE A 44 10.70 2.91 -14.03
N ALA A 45 10.46 3.56 -15.17
CA ALA A 45 9.81 4.86 -15.21
C ALA A 45 8.37 4.78 -14.68
N GLY A 46 7.61 3.78 -15.11
CA GLY A 46 6.27 3.51 -14.62
C GLY A 46 6.26 3.09 -13.16
N LEU A 47 7.17 2.20 -12.74
CA LEU A 47 7.29 1.82 -11.32
C LEU A 47 7.59 3.01 -10.41
N HIS A 48 8.48 3.91 -10.85
CA HIS A 48 8.73 5.17 -10.15
C HIS A 48 7.49 6.07 -10.13
N GLY A 49 6.76 6.16 -11.25
CA GLY A 49 5.50 6.92 -11.34
C GLY A 49 4.45 6.46 -10.31
N VAL A 50 4.30 5.15 -10.12
CA VAL A 50 3.41 4.57 -9.08
C VAL A 50 3.83 5.03 -7.69
N LEU A 51 5.13 4.97 -7.37
CA LEU A 51 5.64 5.38 -6.06
C LEU A 51 5.49 6.89 -5.84
N GLN A 52 5.77 7.72 -6.85
CA GLN A 52 5.60 9.17 -6.73
C GLN A 52 4.14 9.56 -6.53
N THR A 53 3.23 8.91 -7.25
CA THR A 53 1.78 9.11 -7.07
C THR A 53 1.37 8.74 -5.64
N ALA A 54 1.79 7.57 -5.15
CA ALA A 54 1.48 7.16 -3.78
C ALA A 54 2.03 8.15 -2.73
N ILE A 55 3.27 8.61 -2.89
CA ILE A 55 3.87 9.62 -2.00
C ILE A 55 3.10 10.93 -2.05
N ALA A 56 2.73 11.41 -3.24
CA ALA A 56 1.97 12.64 -3.41
C ALA A 56 0.60 12.55 -2.74
N SER A 57 -0.12 11.44 -2.94
CA SER A 57 -1.40 11.19 -2.30
C SER A 57 -1.26 11.15 -0.77
N LEU A 58 -0.28 10.42 -0.22
CA LEU A 58 -0.06 10.35 1.22
C LEU A 58 0.22 11.73 1.84
N LYS A 59 0.95 12.59 1.13
CA LYS A 59 1.23 13.97 1.58
C LYS A 59 0.01 14.89 1.56
N ALA A 60 -0.99 14.56 0.76
CA ALA A 60 -2.21 15.35 0.61
C ALA A 60 -3.32 14.94 1.59
N ILE A 61 -3.14 13.85 2.34
CA ILE A 61 -4.11 13.40 3.33
C ILE A 61 -4.08 14.34 4.54
N ASP A 62 -5.26 14.86 4.88
CA ASP A 62 -5.48 15.64 6.09
C ASP A 62 -5.35 14.75 7.35
N ARG A 63 -4.76 15.28 8.41
CA ARG A 63 -4.45 14.48 9.61
C ARG A 63 -5.72 14.11 10.35
N GLU A 64 -6.61 15.06 10.53
CA GLU A 64 -7.87 14.87 11.25
C GLU A 64 -8.78 13.90 10.49
N GLU A 65 -8.80 13.99 9.16
CA GLU A 65 -9.47 13.00 8.31
C GLU A 65 -8.88 11.60 8.48
N PHE A 66 -7.55 11.47 8.50
CA PHE A 66 -6.89 10.18 8.67
C PHE A 66 -7.15 9.58 10.05
N ASP A 67 -7.08 10.38 11.12
CA ASP A 67 -7.31 9.93 12.48
C ASP A 67 -8.75 9.42 12.66
N ALA A 68 -9.73 10.02 11.97
CA ALA A 68 -11.12 9.55 11.97
C ALA A 68 -11.31 8.16 11.32
N LEU A 69 -10.39 7.73 10.44
CA LEU A 69 -10.45 6.40 9.83
C LEU A 69 -10.17 5.26 10.83
N ALA A 70 -9.56 5.55 11.98
CA ALA A 70 -9.20 4.53 12.96
C ALA A 70 -10.40 3.66 13.38
N GLU A 71 -11.56 4.30 13.56
CA GLU A 71 -12.81 3.67 14.02
C GLU A 71 -13.74 3.25 12.88
N SER A 72 -13.37 3.50 11.62
CA SER A 72 -14.20 3.12 10.48
C SER A 72 -14.24 1.61 10.28
N ASP A 73 -15.41 1.06 9.95
CA ASP A 73 -15.50 -0.35 9.56
C ASP A 73 -14.88 -0.58 8.18
N THR A 74 -14.06 -1.61 8.06
CA THR A 74 -13.50 -2.06 6.79
C THR A 74 -13.39 -3.59 6.75
N LYS A 75 -13.01 -4.12 5.61
CA LYS A 75 -12.77 -5.55 5.44
C LYS A 75 -11.76 -5.82 4.35
N PHE A 76 -10.98 -6.89 4.51
CA PHE A 76 -10.35 -7.54 3.38
C PHE A 76 -11.38 -8.44 2.69
N ALA A 77 -11.47 -8.34 1.36
CA ALA A 77 -12.36 -9.15 0.53
C ALA A 77 -11.61 -9.66 -0.70
N PHE A 78 -11.50 -10.99 -0.86
CA PHE A 78 -10.93 -11.58 -2.07
C PHE A 78 -11.51 -12.97 -2.32
N GLY A 79 -12.23 -13.12 -3.44
CA GLY A 79 -12.98 -14.34 -3.73
C GLY A 79 -14.03 -14.61 -2.63
N THR A 80 -13.95 -15.78 -2.00
CA THR A 80 -14.80 -16.16 -0.85
C THR A 80 -14.22 -15.75 0.50
N THR A 81 -12.98 -15.26 0.54
CA THR A 81 -12.31 -14.87 1.78
C THR A 81 -12.74 -13.46 2.18
N MET A 82 -13.24 -13.35 3.41
CA MET A 82 -13.66 -12.09 4.02
C MET A 82 -13.10 -12.00 5.43
N MET A 83 -12.45 -10.88 5.76
CA MET A 83 -11.94 -10.62 7.10
C MET A 83 -12.35 -9.19 7.51
N PRO A 84 -13.25 -9.02 8.49
CA PRO A 84 -13.65 -7.70 8.98
C PRO A 84 -12.59 -7.09 9.90
N PHE A 85 -12.48 -5.76 9.87
CA PHE A 85 -11.55 -4.99 10.70
C PHE A 85 -12.15 -3.61 11.03
N THR A 86 -11.66 -2.98 12.10
CA THR A 86 -11.66 -1.51 12.16
C THR A 86 -10.53 -0.98 11.29
N GLY A 87 -10.60 0.29 10.87
CA GLY A 87 -9.59 0.91 10.03
C GLY A 87 -8.20 0.87 10.66
N ALA A 88 -8.09 1.15 11.96
CA ALA A 88 -6.83 1.04 12.69
C ALA A 88 -6.27 -0.39 12.67
N ASN A 89 -7.11 -1.40 12.93
CA ASN A 89 -6.69 -2.80 12.90
C ASN A 89 -6.26 -3.22 11.50
N PHE A 90 -6.98 -2.81 10.46
CA PHE A 90 -6.60 -3.10 9.08
C PHE A 90 -5.26 -2.44 8.72
N LEU A 91 -5.07 -1.16 9.00
CA LEU A 91 -3.86 -0.44 8.60
C LEU A 91 -2.62 -0.94 9.37
N LEU A 92 -2.74 -1.14 10.67
CA LEU A 92 -1.60 -1.47 11.54
C LEU A 92 -1.28 -2.96 11.60
N SER A 93 -2.29 -3.85 11.52
CA SER A 93 -2.08 -5.29 11.65
C SER A 93 -2.13 -6.07 10.33
N PHE A 94 -2.70 -5.49 9.27
CA PHE A 94 -2.75 -6.13 7.95
C PHE A 94 -1.89 -5.39 6.91
N SER A 95 -2.17 -4.11 6.66
CA SER A 95 -1.47 -3.37 5.58
C SER A 95 -0.01 -3.11 5.92
N GLN A 96 0.31 -2.59 7.11
CA GLN A 96 1.68 -2.27 7.48
C GLN A 96 2.64 -3.47 7.44
N PRO A 97 2.30 -4.66 7.97
CA PRO A 97 3.15 -5.85 7.82
C PRO A 97 3.36 -6.26 6.35
N ASN A 98 2.30 -6.22 5.52
CA ASN A 98 2.42 -6.52 4.09
C ASN A 98 3.32 -5.51 3.37
N PHE A 99 3.21 -4.22 3.68
CA PHE A 99 4.10 -3.18 3.15
C PHE A 99 5.57 -3.54 3.39
N TYR A 100 5.95 -3.86 4.63
CA TYR A 100 7.33 -4.22 4.95
C TYR A 100 7.77 -5.54 4.34
N PHE A 101 6.88 -6.54 4.25
CA PHE A 101 7.17 -7.80 3.58
C PHE A 101 7.56 -7.57 2.11
N HIS A 102 6.78 -6.78 1.39
CA HIS A 102 7.05 -6.48 -0.02
C HIS A 102 8.28 -5.59 -0.21
N ALA A 103 8.45 -4.54 0.61
CA ALA A 103 9.63 -3.69 0.55
C ALA A 103 10.93 -4.48 0.81
N THR A 104 10.91 -5.37 1.82
CA THR A 104 12.07 -6.21 2.16
C THR A 104 12.35 -7.24 1.07
N THR A 105 11.31 -7.83 0.49
CA THR A 105 11.44 -8.78 -0.63
C THR A 105 12.09 -8.11 -1.85
N ALA A 106 11.62 -6.92 -2.23
CA ALA A 106 12.19 -6.16 -3.34
C ALA A 106 13.66 -5.78 -3.07
N TYR A 107 13.96 -5.30 -1.86
CA TYR A 107 15.34 -5.04 -1.40
C TYR A 107 16.22 -6.29 -1.51
N GLY A 108 15.72 -7.45 -1.07
CA GLY A 108 16.42 -8.72 -1.10
C GLY A 108 16.72 -9.19 -2.53
N ILE A 109 15.74 -9.12 -3.43
CA ILE A 109 15.90 -9.48 -4.84
C ILE A 109 16.96 -8.60 -5.51
N LEU A 110 16.85 -7.27 -5.37
CA LEU A 110 17.80 -6.33 -5.97
C LEU A 110 19.23 -6.57 -5.46
N ARG A 111 19.37 -6.80 -4.15
CA ARG A 111 20.67 -7.13 -3.54
C ARG A 111 21.22 -8.46 -4.07
N ALA A 112 20.38 -9.48 -4.23
CA ALA A 112 20.77 -10.76 -4.81
C ALA A 112 21.21 -10.65 -6.29
N GLN A 113 20.64 -9.69 -7.03
CA GLN A 113 21.03 -9.36 -8.41
C GLN A 113 22.27 -8.44 -8.50
N GLY A 114 22.99 -8.21 -7.40
CA GLY A 114 24.24 -7.46 -7.39
C GLY A 114 24.10 -5.94 -7.30
N VAL A 115 22.88 -5.42 -7.11
CA VAL A 115 22.70 -3.98 -6.83
C VAL A 115 23.34 -3.67 -5.48
N LYS A 116 24.18 -2.63 -5.43
CA LYS A 116 24.95 -2.21 -4.24
C LYS A 116 24.08 -1.53 -3.17
N LEU A 117 23.06 -2.23 -2.69
CA LEU A 117 22.19 -1.79 -1.59
C LEU A 117 22.79 -2.22 -0.24
N GLY A 118 22.61 -1.38 0.78
CA GLY A 118 22.98 -1.61 2.16
C GLY A 118 21.81 -1.38 3.12
N LYS A 119 22.03 -1.71 4.40
CA LYS A 119 21.01 -1.52 5.46
C LYS A 119 20.49 -0.08 5.52
N ARG A 120 21.33 0.92 5.25
CA ARG A 120 20.95 2.34 5.28
C ARG A 120 19.98 2.72 4.17
N ASP A 121 20.03 2.06 3.01
CA ASP A 121 19.09 2.30 1.91
C ASP A 121 17.67 1.82 2.26
N PHE A 122 17.56 0.80 3.11
CA PHE A 122 16.28 0.30 3.61
C PHE A 122 15.79 1.09 4.84
N MET A 123 16.66 1.30 5.84
CA MET A 123 16.29 1.92 7.12
C MET A 123 16.08 3.44 7.05
N GLY A 124 16.65 4.11 6.05
CA GLY A 124 16.68 5.56 5.97
C GLY A 124 17.55 6.22 7.06
N ILE A 125 17.25 7.48 7.38
CA ILE A 125 17.99 8.29 8.36
C ILE A 125 17.29 8.21 9.72
N PRO A 126 17.93 7.65 10.77
CA PRO A 126 17.36 7.63 12.11
C PRO A 126 17.18 9.04 12.68
N ARG A 127 16.04 9.27 13.35
CA ARG A 127 15.76 10.52 14.06
C ARG A 127 16.46 10.52 15.43
N ILE A 128 17.77 10.74 15.44
CA ILE A 128 18.56 10.81 16.67
C ILE A 128 18.36 12.14 17.39
N LYS A 129 18.28 12.11 18.72
CA LYS A 129 18.35 13.33 19.54
C LYS A 129 19.78 13.87 19.45
N ARG A 130 19.93 15.12 19.03
CA ARG A 130 21.19 15.87 19.10
C ARG A 130 21.22 16.71 20.36
#